data_AF-A0A851FKN9-F1
#
_entry.id   AF-A0A851FKN9-F1
#
_cell.length_a   1.000
_cell.length_b   1.000
_cell.length_c   1.000
_cell.angle_alpha   90.00
_cell.angle_beta   90.00
_cell.angle_gamma   90.00
#
_symmetry.space_group_name_H-M   'P 1'
#
loop_
_entity.id
_entity.type
_entity.pdbx_description
1 polymer ?
#
loop_
_entity_poly.entity_id
_entity_poly.type
_entity_poly.pdbx_seq_one_letter_code
_entity_poly.pdbx_strand_id
1 'polypeptide(L)' 'RLHTEERPYSCEECGKSFRVRSTLINHQKTHSRERPYKCSECGKRLRSSSELLMH' A
#
# COMPACT_ATOMS: atom_id res chain seq x y z
N ARG A 1 -24.76 16.66 -10.79
CA ARG A 1 -24.11 15.65 -9.92
C ARG A 1 -23.48 14.57 -10.81
N LEU A 2 -22.38 14.88 -11.48
CA LEU A 2 -21.67 13.88 -12.31
C LEU A 2 -20.19 14.13 -12.15
N HIS A 3 -19.68 13.76 -10.97
CA HIS A 3 -18.25 13.53 -10.80
C HIS A 3 -18.03 12.04 -10.94
N THR A 4 -18.26 11.50 -12.15
CA THR A 4 -17.83 10.16 -12.52
C THR A 4 -16.32 10.20 -12.67
N GLU A 5 -15.61 10.38 -11.55
CA GLU A 5 -14.20 10.06 -11.46
C GLU A 5 -14.06 8.55 -11.49
N GLU A 6 -14.34 7.96 -12.66
CA GLU A 6 -13.98 6.59 -12.94
C GLU A 6 -12.46 6.51 -12.83
N ARG A 7 -12.05 6.02 -11.67
CA ARG A 7 -10.67 5.73 -11.32
C ARG A 7 -10.58 4.21 -11.30
N PRO A 8 -10.44 3.58 -12.48
CA PRO A 8 -10.50 2.11 -12.60
C PRO A 8 -9.34 1.42 -11.87
N TYR A 9 -8.29 2.16 -11.50
CA TYR A 9 -7.12 1.64 -10.82
C TYR A 9 -7.20 1.91 -9.32
N SER A 10 -7.71 0.96 -8.55
CA SER A 10 -7.75 1.03 -7.08
C SER A 10 -6.54 0.37 -6.43
N CYS A 11 -6.09 0.93 -5.32
CA CYS A 11 -5.11 0.32 -4.44
C CYS A 11 -5.83 -0.62 -3.46
N GLU A 12 -5.52 -1.91 -3.50
CA GLU A 12 -6.13 -2.91 -2.60
C GLU A 12 -5.71 -2.71 -1.13
N GLU A 13 -4.56 -2.07 -0.88
CA GLU A 13 -4.08 -1.86 0.49
C GLU A 13 -4.80 -0.73 1.23
N CYS A 14 -5.24 0.32 0.55
CA CYS A 14 -5.88 1.48 1.19
C CYS A 14 -7.17 1.96 0.53
N GLY A 15 -7.64 1.29 -0.52
CA GLY A 15 -8.85 1.66 -1.25
C GLY A 15 -8.75 2.95 -2.08
N LYS A 16 -7.57 3.58 -2.18
CA LYS A 16 -7.40 4.79 -3.01
C LYS A 16 -7.47 4.45 -4.49
N SER A 17 -8.30 5.18 -5.22
CA SER A 17 -8.44 5.01 -6.66
C SER A 17 -7.68 6.08 -7.45
N PHE A 18 -7.12 5.68 -8.58
CA PHE A 18 -6.31 6.50 -9.49
C PHE A 18 -6.87 6.40 -10.91
N ARG A 19 -6.71 7.49 -11.68
CA ARG A 19 -7.12 7.51 -13.09
C ARG A 19 -6.11 6.81 -14.02
N VAL A 20 -4.85 6.71 -13.59
CA VAL A 20 -3.75 6.20 -14.41
C VAL A 20 -3.00 5.08 -13.66
N ARG A 21 -2.70 3.98 -14.38
CA ARG A 21 -1.99 2.82 -13.84
C ARG A 21 -0.61 3.16 -13.30
N SER A 22 0.16 4.01 -13.99
CA SER A 22 1.50 4.43 -13.53
C SER A 22 1.46 5.16 -12.18
N THR A 23 0.43 5.97 -11.94
CA THR A 23 0.20 6.63 -10.65
C THR A 23 -0.14 5.62 -9.55
N LEU A 24 -0.97 4.62 -9.85
CA LEU A 24 -1.23 3.51 -8.92
C LEU A 24 0.06 2.75 -8.59
N ILE A 25 0.89 2.41 -9.59
CA ILE A 25 2.16 1.69 -9.38
C ILE A 25 3.11 2.53 -8.52
N ASN A 26 3.28 3.83 -8.81
CA ASN A 26 4.12 4.70 -7.98
C ASN A 26 3.57 4.84 -6.56
N HIS A 27 2.25 4.91 -6.42
CA HIS A 27 1.59 4.91 -5.12
C HIS A 27 1.80 3.59 -4.36
N GLN A 28 1.73 2.43 -5.00
CA GLN A 28 2.05 1.14 -4.40
C GLN A 28 3.50 1.08 -3.90
N LYS A 29 4.44 1.82 -4.50
CA LYS A 29 5.79 1.96 -3.92
C LYS A 29 5.80 2.69 -2.57
N THR A 30 4.85 3.60 -2.34
CA THR A 30 4.69 4.28 -1.04
C THR A 30 4.13 3.36 0.04
N HIS A 31 3.35 2.37 -0.37
CA HIS A 31 2.91 1.25 0.47
C HIS A 31 4.06 0.30 0.78
N SER A 32 4.84 0.00 -0.26
CA SER A 32 6.16 -0.63 -0.17
C SER A 32 7.23 0.32 0.39
N ARG A 33 6.93 1.16 1.40
CA ARG A 33 7.96 1.57 2.38
C ARG A 33 8.68 0.27 2.70
N GLU A 34 9.90 0.09 2.19
CA GLU A 34 10.56 -1.21 2.20
C GLU A 34 10.70 -1.61 3.66
N ARG A 35 9.76 -2.45 4.05
CA ARG A 35 9.61 -2.98 5.38
C ARG A 35 9.88 -4.46 5.14
N PRO A 36 11.17 -4.84 5.03
CA PRO A 36 11.56 -6.18 4.64
C PRO A 36 11.12 -7.20 5.70
N TYR A 37 10.86 -6.73 6.92
CA TYR A 37 10.41 -7.53 8.05
C TYR A 37 8.89 -7.64 8.01
N LYS A 38 8.36 -8.83 7.70
CA LYS A 38 6.93 -9.15 7.75
C LYS A 38 6.65 -10.03 8.96
N CYS A 39 5.68 -9.66 9.79
CA CYS A 39 5.17 -10.53 10.84
C CYS A 39 4.39 -11.68 10.22
N SER A 40 4.74 -12.92 10.60
CA SER A 40 4.10 -14.15 10.11
C SER A 40 2.67 -14.32 10.64
N GLU A 41 2.38 -13.82 11.84
CA GLU A 41 1.08 -13.96 12.50
C GLU A 41 0.03 -13.00 11.94
N CYS A 42 0.37 -11.71 11.81
CA CYS A 42 -0.60 -10.67 11.40
C CYS A 42 -0.36 -10.13 9.99
N GLY A 43 0.72 -10.53 9.31
CA GLY A 43 1.09 -10.06 7.98
C GLY A 43 1.61 -8.62 7.92
N LYS A 44 1.71 -7.92 9.06
CA LYS A 44 2.16 -6.52 9.13
C LYS A 44 3.63 -6.40 8.76
N ARG A 45 3.95 -5.45 7.89
CA ARG A 45 5.33 -5.14 7.51
C ARG A 45 5.89 -4.07 8.45
N LEU A 46 7.17 -4.16 8.81
CA LEU A 46 7.90 -3.27 9.74
C LEU A 46 9.28 -2.87 9.19
N ARG A 47 9.84 -1.74 9.65
CA ARG A 47 11.04 -1.12 9.03
C ARG A 47 12.33 -1.78 9.47
N SER A 48 12.35 -2.41 10.64
CA SER A 48 13.54 -3.04 11.20
C SER A 48 13.22 -4.37 11.87
N SER A 49 14.25 -5.19 12.06
CA SER A 49 14.14 -6.46 12.80
C SER A 49 13.76 -6.23 14.26
N SER A 50 14.31 -5.19 14.91
CA SER A 50 13.92 -4.82 16.28
C SER A 50 12.44 -4.43 16.39
N GLU A 51 11.93 -3.68 15.43
CA GLU A 51 10.51 -3.32 15.39
C GLU A 51 9.65 -4.58 15.22
N LEU A 52 10.11 -5.59 14.46
CA LEU A 52 9.45 -6.90 14.34
C LEU A 52 9.51 -7.74 15.61
N LEU A 53 10.62 -7.74 16.31
CA LEU A 53 10.78 -8.51 17.54
C LEU A 53 9.91 -7.95 18.69
N MET A 54 9.71 -6.62 18.72
CA MET A 54 8.87 -5.96 19.74
C MET A 54 7.41 -5.76 19.33
N HIS A 55 7.05 -6.06 18.09
CA HIS A 55 5.69 -5.87 17.57
C HIS A 55 4.74 -6.99 18.00
#